data_AF-A0AAC9HN16-F1
#
_entry.id   AF-A0AAC9HN16-F1
#
_cell.length_a   1.000
_cell.length_b   1.000
_cell.length_c   1.000
_cell.angle_alpha   90.00
_cell.angle_beta   90.00
_cell.angle_gamma   90.00
#
_symmetry.space_group_name_H-M   'P 1'
#
loop_
_entity.id
_entity.type
_entity.pdbx_description
1 polymer ?
#
loop_
_entity_poly.entity_id
_entity_poly.type
_entity_poly.pdbx_seq_one_letter_code
_entity_poly.pdbx_strand_id
1 'polypeptide(L)'
;MEYTITIETLHTAAATARSAGEQAGAVALGNASEALAEAMPGGSTASAAQQLTERWSTRLTRWCEDVVEHGTALETSAATYQDGEDTARDDLILAGDRLPDGGR
;
A
#
# COMPACT_ATOMS: atom_id res chain seq x y z
N MET A 1 5.83 22.29 10.43
CA MET A 1 5.13 22.30 9.13
C MET A 1 5.58 21.14 8.25
N GLU A 2 6.89 20.88 8.08
CA GLU A 2 7.42 19.77 7.28
C GLU A 2 6.97 18.37 7.75
N TYR A 3 6.86 18.14 9.06
CA TYR A 3 6.44 16.86 9.63
C TYR A 3 4.98 16.52 9.30
N THR A 4 4.05 17.47 9.46
CA THR A 4 2.64 17.31 9.08
C THR A 4 2.48 17.00 7.59
N ILE A 5 3.24 17.70 6.72
CA ILE A 5 3.24 17.44 5.28
C ILE A 5 3.72 16.00 4.98
N THR A 6 4.71 15.52 5.72
CA THR A 6 5.23 14.15 5.57
C THR A 6 4.18 13.11 6.00
N ILE A 7 3.45 13.35 7.09
CA ILE A 7 2.36 12.47 7.56
C ILE A 7 1.23 12.40 6.53
N GLU A 8 0.78 13.53 6.00
CA GLU A 8 -0.25 13.58 4.94
C GLU A 8 0.22 12.86 3.66
N THR A 9 1.50 12.98 3.33
CA THR A 9 2.11 12.28 2.19
C THR A 9 2.08 10.76 2.39
N LEU A 10 2.37 10.28 3.60
CA LEU A 10 2.29 8.85 3.94
C LEU A 10 0.86 8.31 3.81
N HIS A 11 -0.15 9.05 4.30
CA HIS A 11 -1.56 8.66 4.13
C HIS A 11 -1.97 8.60 2.65
N THR A 12 -1.55 9.58 1.86
CA THR A 12 -1.85 9.62 0.42
C THR A 12 -1.19 8.45 -0.31
N ALA A 13 0.06 8.16 0.03
CA ALA A 13 0.80 7.02 -0.53
C ALA A 13 0.16 5.68 -0.15
N ALA A 14 -0.28 5.53 1.11
CA ALA A 14 -1.00 4.34 1.58
C ALA A 14 -2.30 4.11 0.80
N ALA A 15 -3.12 5.15 0.64
CA ALA A 15 -4.37 5.06 -0.12
C ALA A 15 -4.12 4.72 -1.60
N THR A 16 -3.11 5.34 -2.20
CA THR A 16 -2.72 5.08 -3.60
C THR A 16 -2.26 3.64 -3.78
N ALA A 17 -1.42 3.12 -2.88
CA ALA A 17 -0.96 1.74 -2.91
C ALA A 17 -2.13 0.75 -2.84
N ARG A 18 -3.03 0.90 -1.86
CA ARG A 18 -4.22 0.03 -1.76
C ARG A 18 -5.06 0.05 -3.04
N SER A 19 -5.35 1.24 -3.55
CA SER A 19 -6.13 1.40 -4.78
C SER A 19 -5.45 0.75 -6.00
N ALA A 20 -4.12 0.86 -6.10
CA ALA A 20 -3.37 0.23 -7.19
C ALA A 20 -3.39 -1.30 -7.09
N GLY A 21 -3.27 -1.86 -5.87
CA GLY A 21 -3.38 -3.30 -5.62
C GLY A 21 -4.78 -3.83 -6.01
N GLU A 22 -5.84 -3.16 -5.56
CA GLU A 22 -7.22 -3.52 -5.90
C GLU A 22 -7.49 -3.46 -7.41
N GLN A 23 -7.07 -2.37 -8.07
CA GLN A 23 -7.28 -2.19 -9.51
C GLN A 23 -6.51 -3.21 -10.35
N ALA A 24 -5.26 -3.53 -9.98
CA ALA A 24 -4.48 -4.53 -10.70
C ALA A 24 -5.06 -5.94 -10.51
N GLY A 25 -5.56 -6.27 -9.32
CA GLY A 25 -6.21 -7.55 -9.05
C GLY A 25 -7.46 -7.79 -9.90
N ALA A 26 -8.13 -6.71 -10.35
CA ALA A 26 -9.26 -6.79 -11.27
C ALA A 26 -8.87 -7.14 -12.73
N VAL A 27 -7.57 -7.12 -13.08
CA VAL A 27 -7.11 -7.43 -14.42
C VAL A 27 -7.02 -8.94 -14.62
N ALA A 28 -7.98 -9.50 -15.35
CA ALA A 28 -8.02 -10.92 -15.71
C ALA A 28 -7.01 -11.26 -16.83
N LEU A 29 -5.71 -11.24 -16.51
CA LEU A 29 -4.62 -11.55 -17.44
C LEU A 29 -4.69 -12.98 -18.01
N GLY A 30 -5.40 -13.89 -17.33
CA GLY A 30 -5.60 -15.28 -17.77
C GLY A 30 -6.49 -15.45 -19.00
N ASN A 31 -7.45 -14.53 -19.24
CA ASN A 31 -8.43 -14.66 -20.31
C ASN A 31 -7.80 -14.74 -21.71
N ALA A 32 -6.70 -14.00 -21.93
CA ALA A 32 -5.99 -14.03 -23.20
C ALA A 32 -5.30 -15.37 -23.47
N SER A 33 -4.88 -16.07 -22.42
CA SER A 33 -4.21 -17.36 -22.53
C SER A 33 -5.18 -18.54 -22.60
N GLU A 34 -6.37 -18.42 -22.00
CA GLU A 34 -7.49 -19.34 -22.24
C GLU A 34 -7.94 -19.33 -23.70
N ALA A 35 -8.09 -18.15 -24.30
CA ALA A 35 -8.41 -18.01 -25.72
C ALA A 35 -7.35 -18.64 -26.63
N LEU A 36 -6.06 -18.56 -26.25
CA LEU A 36 -4.97 -19.22 -26.97
C LEU A 36 -5.03 -20.75 -26.84
N ALA A 37 -5.38 -21.27 -25.67
CA ALA A 37 -5.53 -22.71 -25.44
C ALA A 37 -6.72 -23.30 -26.22
N GLU A 38 -7.83 -22.57 -26.30
CA GLU A 38 -9.02 -22.96 -27.07
C GLU A 38 -8.75 -22.95 -28.58
N ALA A 39 -7.96 -21.98 -29.07
CA ALA A 39 -7.61 -21.88 -30.48
C ALA A 39 -6.61 -22.96 -30.95
N MET A 40 -5.83 -23.55 -30.05
CA MET A 40 -4.77 -24.53 -30.38
C MET A 40 -4.81 -25.78 -29.47
N PRO A 41 -5.90 -26.56 -29.50
CA PRO A 41 -6.09 -27.69 -28.59
C PRO A 41 -5.06 -28.81 -28.83
N GLY A 42 -4.52 -29.37 -27.74
CA GLY A 42 -3.65 -30.56 -27.76
C GLY A 42 -2.18 -30.33 -28.13
N GLY A 43 -1.80 -29.09 -28.48
CA GLY A 43 -0.40 -28.73 -28.74
C GLY A 43 0.38 -28.38 -27.47
N SER A 44 1.72 -28.42 -27.55
CA SER A 44 2.61 -27.88 -26.51
C SER A 44 2.28 -26.42 -26.17
N THR A 45 1.76 -25.66 -27.14
CA THR A 45 1.29 -24.28 -26.97
C THR A 45 0.12 -24.14 -25.99
N ALA A 46 -0.84 -25.07 -25.97
CA ALA A 46 -1.94 -25.03 -25.01
C ALA A 46 -1.46 -25.27 -23.57
N SER A 47 -0.55 -26.23 -23.39
CA SER A 47 0.07 -26.49 -22.08
C SER A 47 0.94 -25.32 -21.62
N ALA A 48 1.68 -24.68 -22.53
CA ALA A 48 2.45 -23.48 -22.22
C ALA A 48 1.54 -22.29 -21.87
N ALA A 49 0.41 -22.13 -22.56
CA ALA A 49 -0.57 -21.09 -22.29
C ALA A 49 -1.19 -21.25 -20.89
N GLN A 50 -1.61 -22.46 -20.49
CA GLN A 50 -2.09 -22.73 -19.13
C GLN A 50 -1.04 -22.42 -18.06
N GLN A 51 0.19 -22.90 -18.24
CA GLN A 51 1.29 -22.61 -17.30
C GLN A 51 1.57 -21.10 -17.18
N LEU A 52 1.44 -20.36 -18.28
CA LEU A 52 1.57 -18.91 -18.27
C LEU A 52 0.44 -18.25 -17.47
N THR A 53 -0.81 -18.68 -17.70
CA THR A 53 -1.99 -18.20 -16.94
C THR A 53 -1.80 -18.39 -15.44
N GLU A 54 -1.44 -19.60 -15.00
CA GLU A 54 -1.25 -19.92 -13.59
C GLU A 54 -0.14 -19.07 -12.96
N ARG A 55 0.99 -18.93 -13.67
CA ARG A 55 2.12 -18.11 -13.21
C ARG A 55 1.76 -16.64 -13.11
N TRP A 56 1.03 -16.11 -14.08
CA TRP A 56 0.56 -14.73 -14.07
C TRP A 56 -0.45 -14.49 -12.97
N SER A 57 -1.43 -15.36 -12.81
CA SER A 57 -2.43 -15.26 -11.73
C SER A 57 -1.76 -15.27 -10.36
N THR A 58 -0.83 -16.21 -10.14
CA THR A 58 -0.09 -16.31 -8.88
C THR A 58 0.75 -15.06 -8.61
N ARG A 59 1.48 -14.58 -9.63
CA ARG A 59 2.35 -13.42 -9.49
C ARG A 59 1.58 -12.12 -9.29
N LEU A 60 0.47 -11.95 -10.00
CA LEU A 60 -0.39 -10.78 -9.86
C LEU A 60 -1.05 -10.77 -8.48
N THR A 61 -1.58 -11.91 -8.03
CA THR A 61 -2.19 -12.03 -6.68
C THR A 61 -1.19 -11.63 -5.61
N ARG A 62 0.00 -12.24 -5.62
CA ARG A 62 1.06 -11.92 -4.65
C ARG A 62 1.47 -10.45 -4.71
N TRP A 63 1.62 -9.89 -5.91
CA TRP A 63 1.95 -8.47 -6.05
C TRP A 63 0.86 -7.57 -5.47
N CYS A 64 -0.42 -7.89 -5.68
CA CYS A 64 -1.52 -7.13 -5.10
C CYS A 64 -1.49 -7.19 -3.57
N GLU A 65 -1.25 -8.37 -2.99
CA GLU A 65 -1.08 -8.56 -1.55
C GLU A 65 0.10 -7.73 -1.00
N ASP A 66 1.28 -7.82 -1.63
CA ASP A 66 2.49 -7.09 -1.24
C ASP A 66 2.26 -5.56 -1.26
N VAL A 67 1.53 -5.06 -2.26
CA VAL A 67 1.22 -3.63 -2.39
C VAL A 67 0.22 -3.15 -1.34
N VAL A 68 -0.80 -3.96 -1.01
CA VAL A 68 -1.75 -3.65 0.07
C VAL A 68 -1.06 -3.66 1.43
N GLU A 69 -0.18 -4.65 1.67
CA GLU A 69 0.64 -4.71 2.88
C GLU A 69 1.53 -3.48 3.01
N HIS A 70 2.19 -3.08 1.91
CA HIS A 70 3.00 -1.87 1.89
C HIS A 70 2.18 -0.61 2.22
N GLY A 71 0.98 -0.48 1.66
CA GLY A 71 0.06 0.62 2.00
C GLY A 71 -0.30 0.65 3.48
N THR A 72 -0.56 -0.51 4.08
CA THR A 72 -0.86 -0.65 5.51
C THR A 72 0.33 -0.26 6.39
N ALA A 73 1.56 -0.61 5.98
CA ALA A 73 2.78 -0.22 6.68
C ALA A 73 3.01 1.31 6.66
N LEU A 74 2.68 1.97 5.54
CA LEU A 74 2.74 3.43 5.43
C LEU A 74 1.71 4.11 6.34
N GLU A 75 0.49 3.58 6.41
CA GLU A 75 -0.57 4.09 7.30
C GLU A 75 -0.18 3.93 8.78
N THR A 76 0.39 2.78 9.15
CA THR A 76 0.89 2.53 10.51
C THR A 76 2.03 3.50 10.88
N SER A 77 2.94 3.76 9.93
CA SER A 77 4.03 4.70 10.13
C SER A 77 3.52 6.13 10.32
N ALA A 78 2.52 6.55 9.52
CA ALA A 78 1.89 7.86 9.65
C ALA A 78 1.23 8.05 11.03
N ALA A 79 0.49 7.04 11.50
CA ALA A 79 -0.13 7.05 12.83
C ALA A 79 0.91 7.16 13.95
N THR A 80 2.02 6.42 13.84
CA THR A 80 3.12 6.47 14.82
C THR A 80 3.74 7.87 14.90
N TYR A 81 3.95 8.53 13.76
CA TYR A 81 4.46 9.90 13.76
C TYR A 81 3.46 10.90 14.34
N GLN A 82 2.17 10.74 14.03
CA GLN A 82 1.11 11.60 14.56
C GLN A 82 1.03 11.51 16.10
N ASP A 83 1.03 10.30 16.65
CA ASP A 83 1.00 10.08 18.11
C ASP A 83 2.24 10.71 18.80
N GLY A 84 3.40 10.62 18.16
CA GLY A 84 4.63 11.24 18.65
C GLY A 84 4.55 12.77 18.69
N GLU A 85 4.02 13.38 17.62
CA GLU A 85 3.82 14.84 17.54
C GLU A 85 2.80 15.34 18.57
N ASP A 86 1.71 14.61 18.78
CA ASP A 86 0.69 14.97 19.76
C ASP A 86 1.22 14.84 21.20
N THR A 87 1.98 13.79 21.49
CA THR A 87 2.67 13.63 22.79
C THR A 87 3.65 14.79 23.04
N ALA A 88 4.47 15.13 22.06
CA ALA A 88 5.44 16.22 22.19
C ALA A 88 4.75 17.59 22.38
N ARG A 89 3.61 17.81 21.71
CA ARG A 89 2.78 19.00 21.87
C ARG A 89 2.23 19.10 23.29
N ASP A 90 1.68 18.02 23.83
CA ASP A 90 1.10 17.99 25.17
C ASP A 90 2.18 18.22 26.24
N ASP A 91 3.35 17.61 26.08
CA ASP A 91 4.50 17.84 26.97
C ASP A 91 4.96 19.30 26.96
N LEU A 92 4.98 19.95 25.79
CA LEU A 92 5.32 21.36 25.64
C LEU A 92 4.29 22.27 26.33
N ILE A 93 2.99 21.99 26.16
CA ILE A 93 1.93 22.74 26.85
C ILE A 93 2.07 22.61 28.36
N LEU A 94 2.26 21.37 28.84
CA LEU A 94 2.42 21.09 30.25
C LEU A 94 3.69 21.72 30.85
N ALA A 95 4.78 21.78 30.10
CA ALA A 95 6.00 22.47 30.50
C ALA A 95 5.82 24.00 30.55
N GLY A 96 5.07 24.57 29.59
CA GLY A 96 4.71 25.99 29.57
C GLY A 96 3.87 26.39 30.77
N ASP A 97 2.85 25.60 31.13
CA ASP A 97 2.00 25.85 32.30
C ASP A 97 2.74 25.76 33.64
N ARG A 98 3.90 25.08 33.69
CA ARG A 98 4.73 24.97 34.89
C ARG A 98 5.73 26.11 35.07
N LEU A 99 5.90 27.00 34.08
CA LEU A 99 6.74 28.19 34.21
C LEU A 99 5.91 29.33 34.82
N PRO A 100 6.21 29.80 36.04
CA PRO A 100 5.55 31.00 36.59
C PRO A 100 5.96 32.24 35.78
N ASP A 101 5.07 33.24 35.70
CA ASP A 101 5.23 34.57 35.07
C ASP A 101 6.39 35.45 35.63
N GLY A 102 7.44 34.85 36.20
CA GLY A 102 8.55 35.54 36.86
C GLY A 102 9.74 35.72 35.93
N GLY A 103 9.68 36.71 35.04
CA GLY A 103 10.79 37.03 34.14
C GLY A 103 10.79 38.47 33.62
N ARG A 104 10.60 39.47 34.50
CA ARG A 104 11.02 40.86 34.27
C ARG A 104 11.54 41.47 35.57
#